data_AF-A0A2S9FGR4-F1
#
_entry.id   AF-A0A2S9FGR4-F1
#
_cell.length_a   1.000
_cell.length_b   1.000
_cell.length_c   1.000
_cell.angle_alpha   90.00
_cell.angle_beta   90.00
_cell.angle_gamma   90.00
#
_symmetry.space_group_name_H-M   'P 1'
#
loop_
_entity.id
_entity.type
_entity.pdbx_description
1 polymer ?
#
loop_
_entity_poly.entity_id
_entity_poly.type
_entity_poly.pdbx_seq_one_letter_code
_entity_poly.pdbx_strand_id
1 'polypeptide(L)'
;MEFSLQAVSVLAQSSGDEGGGAAISEIITLTAAAGVVTAVLLWVGWMHRTHKISWLTRLADWTGRRFKRPPWVALPIAMFISSIICALFGFIWDVSLHIGNGRDDGALANPAHYFILIGLFGIFVAGCTAIVLP
;
A
#
# COMPACT_ATOMS: atom_id res chain seq x y z
N MET A 1 -44.19 8.55 -17.80
CA MET A 1 -44.01 7.66 -16.63
C MET A 1 -42.54 7.52 -16.23
N GLU A 2 -41.58 7.64 -17.15
CA GLU A 2 -40.14 7.58 -16.82
C GLU A 2 -39.61 8.78 -16.00
N PHE A 3 -40.10 9.99 -16.28
CA PHE A 3 -39.70 11.19 -15.52
C PHE A 3 -40.00 11.11 -14.01
N SER A 4 -41.09 10.43 -13.62
CA SER A 4 -41.46 10.27 -12.21
C SER A 4 -40.58 9.23 -11.49
N LEU A 5 -40.11 8.21 -12.21
CA LEU A 5 -39.21 7.20 -11.67
C LEU A 5 -37.79 7.75 -11.50
N GLN A 6 -37.34 8.62 -12.41
CA GLN A 6 -36.09 9.35 -12.26
C GLN A 6 -36.14 10.36 -11.11
N ALA A 7 -37.24 11.09 -10.94
CA ALA A 7 -37.43 11.99 -9.80
C ALA A 7 -37.41 11.24 -8.46
N VAL A 8 -38.06 10.07 -8.38
CA VAL A 8 -37.99 9.18 -7.20
C VAL A 8 -36.56 8.67 -6.98
N SER A 9 -35.82 8.31 -8.04
CA SER A 9 -34.42 7.86 -7.94
C SER A 9 -33.48 8.94 -7.44
N VAL A 10 -33.69 10.21 -7.83
CA VAL A 10 -32.87 11.35 -7.38
C VAL A 10 -33.18 11.72 -5.93
N LEU A 11 -34.45 11.60 -5.51
CA LEU A 11 -34.87 11.83 -4.13
C LEU A 11 -34.56 10.64 -3.19
N ALA A 12 -34.47 9.43 -3.72
CA ALA A 12 -34.09 8.22 -3.00
C ALA A 12 -32.57 7.98 -2.97
N GLN A 13 -31.80 8.76 -3.74
CA GLN A 13 -30.37 8.85 -3.53
C GLN A 13 -30.19 9.53 -2.18
N SER A 14 -29.91 8.73 -1.14
CA SER A 14 -29.47 9.28 0.13
C SER A 14 -28.37 10.28 -0.20
N SER A 15 -28.51 11.51 0.26
CA SER A 15 -27.39 12.41 0.50
C SER A 15 -26.50 11.74 1.54
N GLY A 16 -25.82 10.67 1.12
CA GLY A 16 -24.75 10.07 1.87
C GLY A 16 -23.72 11.17 1.95
N ASP A 17 -23.50 11.63 3.18
CA ASP A 17 -22.41 12.51 3.56
C ASP A 17 -21.21 12.17 2.68
N GLU A 18 -20.77 13.12 1.85
CA GLU A 18 -19.77 12.85 0.83
C GLU A 18 -18.56 12.25 1.54
N GLY A 19 -18.29 10.95 1.32
CA GLY A 19 -17.48 10.12 2.21
C GLY A 19 -16.32 10.89 2.83
N GLY A 20 -16.35 11.02 4.16
CA GLY A 20 -15.45 11.86 4.94
C GLY A 20 -14.02 11.82 4.41
N GLY A 21 -13.55 12.96 3.89
CA GLY A 21 -12.19 13.08 3.39
C GLY A 21 -11.15 12.93 4.51
N ALA A 22 -9.92 12.57 4.15
CA ALA A 22 -8.83 12.51 5.12
C ALA A 22 -8.54 13.89 5.73
N ALA A 23 -8.28 13.94 7.03
CA ALA A 23 -7.89 15.20 7.66
C ALA A 23 -6.54 15.67 7.11
N ILE A 24 -6.35 17.00 6.96
CA ILE A 24 -5.11 17.55 6.40
C ILE A 24 -3.86 17.13 7.20
N SER A 25 -4.00 16.96 8.52
CA SER A 25 -2.95 16.44 9.39
C SER A 25 -2.56 15.00 9.05
N GLU A 26 -3.51 14.14 8.70
CA GLU A 26 -3.26 12.77 8.24
C GLU A 26 -2.51 12.78 6.91
N ILE A 27 -2.94 13.64 5.97
CA ILE A 27 -2.27 13.80 4.67
C ILE A 27 -0.82 14.23 4.85
N ILE A 28 -0.57 15.26 5.68
CA ILE A 28 0.78 15.74 5.96
C ILE A 28 1.61 14.63 6.61
N THR A 29 1.04 13.88 7.56
CA THR A 29 1.72 12.80 8.26
C THR A 29 2.10 11.66 7.31
N LEU A 30 1.17 11.20 6.47
CA LEU A 30 1.41 10.14 5.49
C LEU A 30 2.40 10.59 4.41
N THR A 31 2.35 11.87 4.00
CA THR A 31 3.32 12.44 3.05
C THR A 31 4.72 12.48 3.65
N ALA A 32 4.85 12.92 4.91
CA ALA A 32 6.13 12.94 5.60
C ALA A 32 6.69 11.51 5.77
N ALA A 33 5.85 10.55 6.18
CA ALA A 33 6.23 9.15 6.27
C ALA A 33 6.71 8.59 4.92
N ALA A 34 5.97 8.89 3.83
CA ALA A 34 6.37 8.51 2.49
C ALA A 34 7.72 9.11 2.10
N GLY A 35 7.92 10.41 2.37
CA GLY A 35 9.18 11.09 2.11
C GLY A 35 10.37 10.45 2.83
N VAL A 36 10.19 10.06 4.10
CA VAL A 36 11.21 9.34 4.88
C VAL A 36 11.51 7.98 4.26
N VAL A 37 10.48 7.19 3.92
CA VAL A 37 10.66 5.87 3.27
C VAL A 37 11.42 6.03 1.96
N THR A 38 11.02 6.98 1.11
CA THR A 38 11.70 7.27 -0.16
C THR A 38 13.16 7.66 0.05
N ALA A 39 13.46 8.55 1.01
CA ALA A 39 14.83 8.97 1.30
C ALA A 39 15.70 7.78 1.74
N VAL A 40 15.17 6.90 2.59
CA VAL A 40 15.85 5.67 3.02
C VAL A 40 16.11 4.74 1.83
N LEU A 41 15.12 4.54 0.94
CA LEU A 41 15.28 3.70 -0.24
C LEU A 41 16.32 4.26 -1.22
N LEU A 42 16.32 5.57 -1.45
CA LEU A 42 17.33 6.23 -2.28
C LEU A 42 18.72 6.05 -1.68
N TRP A 43 18.85 6.22 -0.36
CA TRP A 43 20.11 6.01 0.36
C TRP A 43 20.61 4.57 0.24
N VAL A 44 19.75 3.58 0.48
CA VAL A 44 20.08 2.16 0.36
C VAL A 44 20.46 1.82 -1.08
N GLY A 45 19.71 2.32 -2.05
CA GLY A 45 20.00 2.15 -3.48
C GLY A 45 21.35 2.73 -3.87
N TRP A 46 21.65 3.95 -3.42
CA TRP A 46 22.95 4.59 -3.64
C TRP A 46 24.10 3.80 -3.00
N MET A 47 23.95 3.35 -1.75
CA MET A 47 24.94 2.53 -1.05
C MET A 47 25.17 1.18 -1.75
N HIS A 48 24.11 0.55 -2.26
CA HIS A 48 24.21 -0.70 -3.00
C HIS A 48 24.94 -0.49 -4.33
N ARG A 49 24.57 0.54 -5.09
CA ARG A 49 25.17 0.88 -6.39
C ARG A 49 26.62 1.36 -6.29
N THR A 50 27.02 1.92 -5.15
CA THR A 50 28.42 2.28 -4.86
C THR A 50 29.21 1.16 -4.18
N HIS A 51 28.65 -0.06 -4.12
CA HIS A 51 29.25 -1.25 -3.51
C HIS A 51 29.67 -1.08 -2.04
N LYS A 52 29.04 -0.15 -1.31
CA LYS A 52 29.29 0.10 0.12
C LYS A 52 28.61 -0.95 1.01
N ILE A 53 27.57 -1.61 0.53
CA ILE A 53 26.83 -2.64 1.26
C ILE A 53 26.78 -3.96 0.46
N SER A 54 26.83 -5.09 1.16
CA SER A 54 26.72 -6.44 0.56
C SER A 54 25.51 -7.24 1.06
N TRP A 55 24.86 -6.80 2.14
CA TRP A 55 23.75 -7.53 2.75
C TRP A 55 22.55 -7.67 1.80
N LEU A 56 22.28 -6.65 0.96
CA LEU A 56 21.16 -6.67 0.03
C LEU A 56 21.35 -7.74 -1.05
N THR A 57 22.55 -7.85 -1.61
CA THR A 57 22.91 -8.94 -2.54
C THR A 57 22.83 -10.30 -1.86
N ARG A 58 23.35 -10.44 -0.63
CA ARG A 58 23.27 -11.70 0.12
C ARG A 58 21.83 -12.15 0.37
N LEU A 59 20.94 -11.21 0.68
CA LEU A 59 19.53 -11.47 0.87
C LEU A 59 18.88 -11.91 -0.45
N ALA A 60 19.18 -11.20 -1.54
CA ALA A 60 18.70 -11.55 -2.88
C ALA A 60 19.16 -12.95 -3.30
N ASP A 61 20.43 -13.29 -3.09
CA ASP A 61 21.00 -14.60 -3.40
C ASP A 61 20.33 -15.71 -2.58
N TRP A 62 20.07 -15.45 -1.29
CA TRP A 62 19.37 -16.40 -0.43
C TRP A 62 17.95 -16.67 -0.93
N THR A 63 17.19 -15.62 -1.28
CA THR A 63 15.86 -15.79 -1.90
C THR A 63 15.95 -16.49 -3.25
N GLY A 64 16.94 -16.16 -4.07
CA GLY A 64 17.16 -16.80 -5.38
C GLY A 64 17.38 -18.31 -5.25
N ARG A 65 18.20 -18.74 -4.27
CA ARG A 65 18.38 -20.16 -3.95
C ARG A 65 17.08 -20.80 -3.45
N ARG A 66 16.34 -20.12 -2.58
CA ARG A 66 15.10 -20.65 -1.98
C ARG A 66 13.99 -20.87 -3.01
N PHE A 67 13.88 -19.97 -4.00
CA PHE A 67 12.85 -20.01 -5.03
C PHE A 67 13.35 -20.63 -6.36
N LYS A 68 14.65 -20.96 -6.47
CA LYS A 68 15.30 -21.47 -7.69
C LYS A 68 15.09 -20.52 -8.89
N ARG A 69 15.25 -19.23 -8.65
CA ARG A 69 15.07 -18.15 -9.63
C ARG A 69 16.21 -17.14 -9.51
N PRO A 70 16.43 -16.30 -10.53
CA PRO A 70 17.40 -15.21 -10.44
C PRO A 70 17.15 -14.32 -9.21
N PRO A 71 18.19 -13.94 -8.44
CA PRO A 71 18.07 -13.12 -7.23
C PRO A 71 17.26 -11.83 -7.40
N TRP A 72 17.47 -11.13 -8.52
CA TRP A 72 16.78 -9.89 -8.87
C TRP A 72 15.28 -10.06 -9.16
N VAL A 73 14.83 -11.28 -9.47
CA VAL A 73 13.39 -11.61 -9.59
C VAL A 73 12.85 -12.09 -8.25
N ALA A 74 13.58 -12.99 -7.59
CA ALA A 74 13.09 -13.73 -6.44
C ALA A 74 12.78 -12.82 -5.24
N LEU A 75 13.69 -11.90 -4.90
CA LEU A 75 13.50 -11.02 -3.75
C LEU A 75 12.35 -10.03 -3.98
N PRO A 76 12.30 -9.25 -5.08
CA PRO A 76 11.22 -8.28 -5.28
C PRO A 76 9.85 -8.94 -5.40
N ILE A 77 9.75 -10.10 -6.07
CA ILE A 77 8.48 -10.82 -6.16
C ILE A 77 8.03 -11.34 -4.79
N ALA A 78 8.94 -11.88 -3.97
CA ALA A 78 8.58 -12.32 -2.63
C ALA A 78 8.07 -11.15 -1.79
N MET A 79 8.76 -10.00 -1.83
CA MET A 79 8.32 -8.78 -1.16
C MET A 79 6.96 -8.30 -1.67
N PHE A 80 6.77 -8.27 -2.99
CA PHE A 80 5.50 -7.87 -3.62
C PHE A 80 4.34 -8.77 -3.19
N ILE A 81 4.51 -10.10 -3.25
CA ILE A 81 3.47 -11.06 -2.88
C ILE A 81 3.11 -10.92 -1.40
N SER A 82 4.10 -10.84 -0.51
CA SER A 82 3.83 -10.63 0.91
C SER A 82 3.10 -9.30 1.17
N SER A 83 3.48 -8.24 0.45
CA SER A 83 2.89 -6.92 0.61
C SER A 83 1.46 -6.85 0.07
N ILE A 84 1.18 -7.46 -1.08
CA ILE A 84 -0.18 -7.47 -1.64
C ILE A 84 -1.12 -8.37 -0.83
N ILE A 85 -0.63 -9.47 -0.24
CA ILE A 85 -1.43 -10.28 0.69
C ILE A 85 -1.77 -9.48 1.96
N CYS A 86 -0.80 -8.74 2.50
CA CYS A 86 -1.03 -7.85 3.64
C CYS A 86 -2.07 -6.76 3.32
N ALA A 87 -1.94 -6.10 2.16
CA ALA A 87 -2.90 -5.10 1.71
C ALA A 87 -4.30 -5.69 1.49
N LEU A 88 -4.38 -6.86 0.85
CA LEU A 88 -5.65 -7.55 0.60
C LEU A 88 -6.34 -7.95 1.90
N PHE A 89 -5.58 -8.43 2.89
CA PHE A 89 -6.12 -8.72 4.22
C PHE A 89 -6.73 -7.46 4.86
N GLY A 90 -5.99 -6.35 4.84
CA GLY A 90 -6.50 -5.06 5.32
C GLY A 90 -7.75 -4.62 4.57
N PHE A 91 -7.77 -4.75 3.25
CA PHE A 91 -8.91 -4.36 2.41
C PHE A 91 -10.17 -5.17 2.71
N ILE A 92 -10.06 -6.50 2.82
CA ILE A 92 -11.23 -7.35 3.13
C ILE A 92 -11.77 -7.02 4.52
N TRP A 93 -10.88 -6.77 5.48
CA TRP A 93 -11.28 -6.34 6.82
C TRP A 93 -11.99 -4.98 6.77
N ASP A 94 -11.44 -4.00 6.07
CA ASP A 94 -12.03 -2.66 5.91
C ASP A 94 -13.46 -2.73 5.37
N VAL A 95 -13.66 -3.43 4.24
CA VAL A 95 -14.99 -3.64 3.64
C VAL A 95 -15.96 -4.28 4.63
N SER A 96 -15.50 -5.28 5.39
CA SER A 96 -16.37 -5.94 6.38
C SER A 96 -16.80 -4.99 7.51
N LEU A 97 -15.94 -4.08 7.94
CA LEU A 97 -16.27 -3.08 8.96
C LEU A 97 -17.24 -2.04 8.42
N HIS A 98 -17.07 -1.57 7.18
CA HIS A 98 -17.98 -0.59 6.59
C HIS A 98 -19.37 -1.14 6.32
N ILE A 99 -19.49 -2.43 6.02
CA ILE A 99 -20.80 -3.09 5.91
C ILE A 99 -21.53 -3.12 7.26
N GLY A 100 -20.79 -3.32 8.36
CA GLY A 100 -21.37 -3.42 9.71
C GLY A 100 -21.64 -2.08 10.39
N ASN A 101 -20.67 -1.17 10.34
CA ASN A 101 -20.63 0.03 11.18
C ASN A 101 -20.84 1.35 10.40
N GLY A 102 -20.90 1.30 9.07
CA GLY A 102 -20.91 2.51 8.24
C GLY A 102 -19.49 3.02 7.95
N ARG A 103 -19.40 4.21 7.34
CA ARG A 103 -18.15 4.77 6.80
C ARG A 103 -17.33 5.49 7.88
N ASP A 104 -16.02 5.43 7.76
CA ASP A 104 -15.09 6.11 8.66
C ASP A 104 -14.90 7.59 8.29
N ASP A 105 -14.62 8.43 9.29
CA ASP A 105 -14.40 9.88 9.12
C ASP A 105 -12.96 10.26 8.73
N GLY A 106 -12.05 9.29 8.50
CA GLY A 106 -10.65 9.58 8.24
C GLY A 106 -9.79 8.42 7.78
N ALA A 107 -8.60 8.74 7.23
CA ALA A 107 -7.72 7.75 6.62
C ALA A 107 -7.00 6.84 7.63
N LEU A 108 -6.85 7.27 8.89
CA LEU A 108 -6.18 6.49 9.96
C LEU A 108 -7.14 6.03 11.07
N ALA A 109 -8.44 6.25 10.89
CA ALA A 109 -9.47 5.91 11.88
C ALA A 109 -9.64 4.40 12.09
N ASN A 110 -9.34 3.59 11.08
CA ASN A 110 -9.59 2.16 11.08
C ASN A 110 -8.29 1.33 11.22
N PRO A 111 -8.20 0.38 12.17
CA PRO A 111 -7.11 -0.58 12.24
C PRO A 111 -6.79 -1.32 10.92
N ALA A 112 -7.81 -1.58 10.09
CA ALA A 112 -7.65 -2.22 8.80
C ALA A 112 -6.82 -1.37 7.81
N HIS A 113 -6.93 -0.04 7.87
CA HIS A 113 -6.17 0.87 7.01
C HIS A 113 -4.65 0.74 7.20
N TYR A 114 -4.19 0.42 8.41
CA TYR A 114 -2.76 0.25 8.66
C TYR A 114 -2.18 -0.95 7.88
N PHE A 115 -2.94 -2.04 7.75
CA PHE A 115 -2.54 -3.18 6.91
C PHE A 115 -2.49 -2.81 5.43
N ILE A 116 -3.48 -2.04 4.96
CA ILE A 116 -3.51 -1.52 3.58
C ILE A 116 -2.29 -0.64 3.32
N LEU A 117 -2.03 0.33 4.21
CA LEU A 117 -0.90 1.25 4.09
C LEU A 117 0.44 0.50 4.10
N ILE A 118 0.66 -0.39 5.07
CA ILE A 118 1.88 -1.21 5.15
C ILE A 118 2.06 -2.03 3.87
N GLY A 119 0.99 -2.64 3.36
CA GLY A 119 1.04 -3.40 2.12
C GLY A 119 1.33 -2.55 0.89
N LEU A 120 0.73 -1.37 0.75
CA LEU A 120 0.99 -0.46 -0.38
C LEU A 120 2.40 0.12 -0.35
N PHE A 121 2.89 0.57 0.81
CA PHE A 121 4.28 0.98 0.98
C PHE A 121 5.24 -0.19 0.71
N GLY A 122 4.90 -1.40 1.14
CA GLY A 122 5.67 -2.61 0.86
C GLY A 122 5.78 -2.92 -0.64
N ILE A 123 4.70 -2.74 -1.40
CA ILE A 123 4.70 -2.87 -2.86
C ILE A 123 5.63 -1.82 -3.50
N PHE A 124 5.57 -0.58 -3.03
CA PHE A 124 6.47 0.47 -3.51
C PHE A 124 7.95 0.13 -3.24
N VAL A 125 8.27 -0.33 -2.02
CA VAL A 125 9.60 -0.80 -1.65
C VAL A 125 10.05 -1.97 -2.53
N ALA A 126 9.16 -2.92 -2.84
CA ALA A 126 9.46 -4.04 -3.73
C ALA A 126 9.80 -3.55 -5.15
N GLY A 127 9.04 -2.59 -5.68
CA GLY A 127 9.32 -1.96 -6.97
C GLY A 127 10.69 -1.26 -7.01
N CYS A 128 11.01 -0.46 -5.99
CA CYS A 128 12.32 0.17 -5.87
C CYS A 128 13.44 -0.87 -5.77
N THR A 129 13.23 -1.96 -5.03
CA THR A 129 14.21 -3.05 -4.88
C THR A 129 14.47 -3.74 -6.22
N ALA A 130 13.44 -3.92 -7.06
CA ALA A 130 13.59 -4.47 -8.42
C ALA A 130 14.42 -3.56 -9.34
N ILE A 131 14.39 -2.25 -9.15
CA ILE A 131 15.21 -1.29 -9.91
C ILE A 131 16.66 -1.32 -9.42
N VAL A 132 16.87 -1.47 -8.10
CA VAL A 132 18.20 -1.39 -7.47
C VAL A 132 19.02 -2.65 -7.68
N LEU A 133 18.39 -3.83 -7.78
CA LEU A 133 19.03 -5.13 -8.02
C LEU A 133 19.07 -5.52 -9.52
N PRO A 134 20.13 -5.20 -10.27
CA PRO A 134 20.44 -5.86 -11.53
C PRO A 134 21.30 -7.11 -11.32
#